data_AF-V5H5H8-F1
#
_entry.id   AF-V5H5H8-F1
#
_cell.length_a   1.000
_cell.length_b   1.000
_cell.length_c   1.000
_cell.angle_alpha   90.00
_cell.angle_beta   90.00
_cell.angle_gamma   90.00
#
_symmetry.space_group_name_H-M   'P 1'
#
loop_
_entity.id
_entity.type
_entity.pdbx_description
1 polymer ?
#
loop_
_entity_poly.entity_id
_entity_poly.type
_entity_poly.pdbx_seq_one_letter_code
_entity_poly.pdbx_strand_id
1 'polypeptide(L)'
;MAASKLTNEEKLRRLIYVNNTDAKYVSGGPDKFLSFTKSKKDLLDELIKNSPNELLKIILSANDDKLVPYRATLYFLLACVLKSEEVTENVKPEVSAIVLKICKSDKEFFNFIKYVSVLKVNKKLPPTVNKTIRKFYDSKSPQDLANSFAKFTSYHSWSHKDLIKIGHVKSNTPLKNVVINYILFKKTNDKDGDSEAKNIVDVLKKSETLRKTKDHKVAVPIIAELKATINQVEPSLRKSAEVWNAVLPNMSLSEVLQTLPKLYKLGFLKKDTPTQALINETLTNVEKVKA
;
A
#
# COMPACT_ATOMS: atom_id res chain seq x y z
N MET A 1 2.52 -45.71 -5.59
CA MET A 1 1.48 -44.87 -4.97
C MET A 1 1.22 -43.69 -5.88
N ALA A 2 0.06 -43.64 -6.55
CA ALA A 2 -0.30 -42.49 -7.36
C ALA A 2 -0.36 -41.26 -6.44
N ALA A 3 0.48 -40.26 -6.69
CA ALA A 3 0.38 -38.99 -5.98
C ALA A 3 -1.04 -38.47 -6.19
N SER A 4 -1.82 -38.37 -5.12
CA SER A 4 -3.13 -37.70 -5.13
C SER A 4 -2.95 -36.36 -5.84
N LYS A 5 -3.50 -36.25 -7.05
CA LYS A 5 -3.34 -35.08 -7.90
C LYS A 5 -4.17 -33.98 -7.24
N LEU A 6 -3.49 -33.01 -6.63
CA LEU A 6 -4.15 -31.89 -5.94
C LEU A 6 -5.24 -31.28 -6.80
N THR A 7 -6.35 -30.90 -6.17
CA THR A 7 -7.40 -30.14 -6.83
C THR A 7 -6.87 -28.76 -7.23
N ASN A 8 -7.57 -28.09 -8.15
CA ASN A 8 -7.17 -26.75 -8.57
C ASN A 8 -7.31 -25.73 -7.43
N GLU A 9 -8.29 -25.93 -6.53
CA GLU A 9 -8.41 -25.14 -5.30
C GLU A 9 -7.19 -25.31 -4.37
N GLU A 10 -6.75 -26.54 -4.13
CA GLU A 10 -5.57 -26.83 -3.30
C GLU A 10 -4.31 -26.23 -3.92
N LYS A 11 -4.17 -26.30 -5.25
CA LYS A 11 -3.07 -25.65 -5.96
C LYS A 11 -3.14 -24.12 -5.86
N LEU A 12 -4.34 -23.52 -5.91
CA LEU A 12 -4.51 -22.08 -5.73
C LEU A 12 -4.15 -21.66 -4.30
N ARG A 13 -4.59 -22.41 -3.28
CA ARG A 13 -4.15 -22.19 -1.89
C ARG A 13 -2.64 -22.30 -1.79
N ARG A 14 -2.05 -23.35 -2.34
CA ARG A 14 -0.58 -23.49 -2.37
C ARG A 14 0.08 -22.31 -3.06
N LEU A 15 -0.46 -21.81 -4.16
CA LEU A 15 0.06 -20.62 -4.83
C LEU A 15 0.00 -19.38 -3.92
N ILE A 16 -1.06 -19.20 -3.13
CA ILE A 16 -1.21 -18.08 -2.18
C ILE A 16 -0.18 -18.16 -1.04
N TYR A 17 0.02 -19.34 -0.44
CA TYR A 17 0.89 -19.50 0.73
C TYR A 17 2.36 -19.80 0.40
N VAL A 18 2.63 -20.39 -0.76
CA VAL A 18 3.96 -20.93 -1.13
C VAL A 18 4.51 -20.28 -2.40
N ASN A 19 3.70 -19.47 -3.10
CA ASN A 19 4.03 -18.85 -4.39
C ASN A 19 4.41 -19.86 -5.49
N ASN A 20 3.91 -21.10 -5.37
CA ASN A 20 4.17 -22.18 -6.31
C ASN A 20 2.99 -23.16 -6.38
N THR A 21 2.84 -23.85 -7.52
CA THR A 21 1.89 -24.96 -7.68
C THR A 21 2.51 -26.28 -7.23
N ASP A 22 3.83 -26.39 -7.34
CA ASP A 22 4.59 -27.56 -6.90
C ASP A 22 4.90 -27.49 -5.40
N ALA A 23 5.23 -28.63 -4.79
CA ALA A 23 5.62 -28.73 -3.38
C ALA A 23 7.04 -28.17 -3.12
N LYS A 24 7.33 -26.96 -3.62
CA LYS A 24 8.60 -26.25 -3.46
C LYS A 24 8.32 -24.82 -3.03
N TYR A 25 8.72 -24.48 -1.81
CA TYR A 25 8.70 -23.09 -1.34
C TYR A 25 9.81 -22.29 -2.00
N VAL A 26 9.44 -21.16 -2.59
CA VAL A 26 10.40 -20.22 -3.17
C VAL A 26 10.27 -18.91 -2.41
N SER A 27 11.37 -18.47 -1.81
CA SER A 27 11.36 -17.25 -0.99
C SER A 27 11.18 -15.99 -1.84
N GLY A 28 10.16 -15.21 -1.52
CA GLY A 28 9.83 -13.94 -2.15
C GLY A 28 8.39 -13.86 -2.65
N GLY A 29 7.83 -12.66 -2.60
CA GLY A 29 6.49 -12.36 -3.13
C GLY A 29 6.46 -12.26 -4.66
N PRO A 30 5.32 -11.81 -5.23
CA PRO A 30 5.15 -11.70 -6.68
C PRO A 30 6.22 -10.86 -7.35
N ASP A 31 6.76 -9.84 -6.67
CA ASP A 31 7.78 -8.94 -7.22
C ASP A 31 9.07 -9.62 -7.66
N LYS A 32 9.45 -10.72 -7.00
CA LYS A 32 10.64 -11.49 -7.34
C LYS A 32 10.36 -12.50 -8.46
N PHE A 33 9.10 -12.88 -8.63
CA PHE A 33 8.65 -13.92 -9.56
C PHE A 33 7.47 -13.43 -10.39
N LEU A 34 7.58 -12.22 -10.93
CA LEU A 34 6.54 -11.63 -11.77
C LEU A 34 6.30 -12.45 -13.04
N SER A 35 7.25 -13.32 -13.42
CA SER A 35 7.08 -14.29 -14.49
C SER A 35 6.14 -15.40 -14.03
N PHE A 36 4.93 -15.36 -14.59
CA PHE A 36 4.00 -16.48 -14.51
C PHE A 36 4.60 -17.67 -15.27
N THR A 37 4.87 -18.78 -14.58
CA THR A 37 5.21 -20.03 -15.26
C THR A 37 3.98 -20.50 -16.04
N LYS A 38 4.21 -21.25 -17.12
CA LYS A 38 3.12 -21.85 -17.91
C LYS A 38 2.13 -22.60 -17.01
N SER A 39 2.63 -23.41 -16.07
CA SER A 39 1.82 -24.14 -15.10
C SER A 39 0.90 -23.27 -14.24
N LYS A 40 1.40 -22.12 -13.75
CA LYS A 40 0.59 -21.18 -12.97
C LYS A 40 -0.48 -20.56 -13.86
N LYS A 41 -0.10 -20.19 -15.10
CA LYS A 41 -0.99 -19.56 -16.08
C LYS A 41 -2.16 -20.49 -16.39
N ASP A 42 -1.84 -21.72 -16.78
CA ASP A 42 -2.82 -22.73 -17.16
C ASP A 42 -3.79 -22.99 -16.00
N LEU A 43 -3.30 -23.09 -14.75
CA LEU A 43 -4.15 -23.20 -13.55
C LEU A 43 -5.12 -22.02 -13.39
N LEU A 44 -4.62 -20.79 -13.53
CA LEU A 44 -5.47 -19.61 -13.39
C LEU A 44 -6.50 -19.52 -14.53
N ASP A 45 -6.09 -19.73 -15.78
CA ASP A 45 -6.99 -19.68 -16.91
C ASP A 45 -8.09 -20.74 -16.80
N GLU A 46 -7.75 -21.95 -16.34
CA GLU A 46 -8.72 -23.02 -16.06
C GLU A 46 -9.72 -22.62 -14.95
N LEU A 47 -9.24 -22.06 -13.84
CA LEU A 47 -10.09 -21.60 -12.74
C LEU A 47 -10.97 -20.40 -13.13
N ILE A 48 -10.45 -19.46 -13.92
CA ILE A 48 -11.20 -18.29 -14.40
C ILE A 48 -12.32 -18.72 -15.34
N LYS A 49 -12.03 -19.69 -16.22
CA LYS A 49 -13.00 -20.22 -17.18
C LYS A 49 -14.10 -21.03 -16.52
N ASN A 50 -13.74 -21.95 -15.62
CA ASN A 50 -14.67 -22.96 -15.13
C ASN A 50 -15.27 -22.64 -13.76
N SER A 51 -14.55 -21.89 -12.90
CA SER A 51 -14.95 -21.70 -11.48
C SER A 51 -14.51 -20.33 -10.92
N PRO A 52 -14.82 -19.19 -11.58
CA PRO A 52 -14.30 -17.88 -11.19
C PRO A 52 -14.74 -17.46 -9.78
N ASN A 53 -15.99 -17.77 -9.40
CA ASN A 53 -16.54 -17.41 -8.07
C ASN A 53 -15.79 -18.11 -6.93
N GLU A 54 -15.38 -19.36 -7.16
CA GLU A 54 -14.61 -20.13 -6.20
C GLU A 54 -13.18 -19.59 -6.05
N LEU A 55 -12.52 -19.28 -7.16
CA LEU A 55 -11.22 -18.61 -7.16
C LEU A 55 -11.27 -17.31 -6.33
N LEU A 56 -12.29 -16.48 -6.57
CA LEU A 56 -12.48 -15.22 -5.85
C LEU A 56 -12.76 -15.43 -4.36
N LYS A 57 -13.56 -16.45 -4.01
CA LYS A 57 -13.84 -16.84 -2.63
C LYS A 57 -12.57 -17.29 -1.89
N ILE A 58 -11.71 -18.06 -2.55
CA ILE A 58 -10.42 -18.51 -1.97
C ILE A 58 -9.51 -17.30 -1.70
N ILE A 59 -9.35 -16.39 -2.68
CA ILE A 59 -8.57 -15.16 -2.50
C ILE A 59 -9.13 -14.33 -1.35
N LEU A 60 -10.45 -14.17 -1.27
CA LEU A 60 -11.10 -13.43 -0.20
C LEU A 60 -10.91 -14.09 1.17
N SER A 61 -10.97 -15.42 1.26
CA SER A 61 -10.76 -16.16 2.52
C SER A 61 -9.34 -16.00 3.07
N ALA A 62 -8.35 -15.81 2.19
CA ALA A 62 -6.97 -15.57 2.56
C ALA A 62 -6.72 -14.14 3.08
N ASN A 63 -7.68 -13.21 2.98
CA ASN A 63 -7.47 -11.81 3.36
C ASN A 63 -7.13 -11.64 4.85
N ASP A 64 -7.71 -12.42 5.75
CA ASP A 64 -7.52 -12.24 7.18
C ASP A 64 -6.64 -13.31 7.82
N ASP A 65 -6.12 -14.21 6.99
CA ASP A 65 -5.16 -15.20 7.42
C ASP A 65 -3.76 -14.59 7.60
N LYS A 66 -3.28 -14.61 8.85
CA LYS A 66 -1.96 -14.11 9.22
C LYS A 66 -0.81 -14.97 8.66
N LEU A 67 -1.10 -16.18 8.18
CA LEU A 67 -0.12 -17.10 7.61
C LEU A 67 0.20 -16.80 6.14
N VAL A 68 -0.55 -15.92 5.47
CA VAL A 68 -0.23 -15.49 4.10
C VAL A 68 1.10 -14.73 4.09
N PRO A 69 2.19 -15.28 3.52
CA PRO A 69 3.51 -14.67 3.69
C PRO A 69 3.66 -13.33 2.98
N TYR A 70 2.96 -13.18 1.85
CA TYR A 70 3.00 -11.97 1.03
C TYR A 70 1.59 -11.59 0.58
N ARG A 71 0.94 -10.67 1.29
CA ARG A 71 -0.40 -10.15 0.90
C ARG A 71 -0.45 -9.59 -0.52
N ALA A 72 0.69 -9.09 -1.02
CA ALA A 72 0.87 -8.66 -2.40
C ALA A 72 0.43 -9.74 -3.43
N THR A 73 0.54 -11.03 -3.08
CA THR A 73 0.08 -12.15 -3.90
C THR A 73 -1.41 -12.07 -4.21
N LEU A 74 -2.25 -11.65 -3.26
CA LEU A 74 -3.70 -11.53 -3.49
C LEU A 74 -4.00 -10.51 -4.59
N TYR A 75 -3.35 -9.34 -4.54
CA TYR A 75 -3.51 -8.30 -5.55
C TYR A 75 -2.93 -8.67 -6.91
N PHE A 76 -1.83 -9.42 -6.92
CA PHE A 76 -1.25 -9.95 -8.14
C PHE A 76 -2.20 -10.94 -8.83
N LEU A 77 -2.76 -11.90 -8.09
CA LEU A 77 -3.74 -12.85 -8.62
C LEU A 77 -4.99 -12.15 -9.16
N LEU A 78 -5.52 -11.16 -8.44
CA LEU A 78 -6.67 -10.35 -8.91
C LEU A 78 -6.33 -9.57 -10.19
N ALA A 79 -5.09 -9.08 -10.33
CA ALA A 79 -4.62 -8.44 -11.56
C ALA A 79 -4.49 -9.45 -12.72
N CYS A 80 -4.04 -10.68 -12.46
CA CYS A 80 -4.02 -11.77 -13.44
C CYS A 80 -5.44 -12.11 -13.92
N VAL A 81 -6.43 -12.17 -13.01
CA VAL A 81 -7.84 -12.41 -13.39
C VAL A 81 -8.33 -11.33 -14.35
N LEU A 82 -8.07 -10.06 -14.08
CA LEU A 82 -8.48 -8.96 -14.99
C LEU A 82 -7.75 -8.98 -16.34
N LYS A 83 -6.61 -9.66 -16.43
CA LYS A 83 -5.79 -9.73 -17.64
C LYS A 83 -6.10 -10.96 -18.51
N SER A 84 -6.61 -12.04 -17.92
CA SER A 84 -6.91 -13.28 -18.63
C SER A 84 -7.92 -13.06 -19.75
N GLU A 85 -7.79 -13.82 -20.83
CA GLU A 85 -8.72 -13.82 -21.96
C GLU A 85 -10.00 -14.61 -21.65
N GLU A 86 -9.95 -15.51 -20.67
CA GLU A 86 -11.09 -16.34 -20.25
C GLU A 86 -12.04 -15.60 -19.29
N VAL A 87 -11.71 -14.37 -18.86
CA VAL A 87 -12.52 -13.63 -17.88
C VAL A 87 -13.81 -13.09 -18.51
N THR A 88 -14.94 -13.46 -17.92
CA THR A 88 -16.24 -12.92 -18.35
C THR A 88 -16.46 -11.50 -17.83
N GLU A 89 -17.26 -10.69 -18.53
CA GLU A 89 -17.51 -9.28 -18.14
C GLU A 89 -18.13 -9.14 -16.74
N ASN A 90 -18.89 -10.14 -16.29
CA ASN A 90 -19.55 -10.13 -14.98
C ASN A 90 -18.58 -10.30 -13.80
N VAL A 91 -17.43 -10.94 -14.02
CA VAL A 91 -16.41 -11.19 -12.97
C VAL A 91 -15.58 -9.94 -12.67
N LYS A 92 -15.36 -9.06 -13.66
CA LYS A 92 -14.49 -7.88 -13.49
C LYS A 92 -14.99 -6.89 -12.40
N PRO A 93 -16.31 -6.60 -12.28
CA PRO A 93 -16.87 -5.86 -11.16
C PRO A 93 -16.63 -6.53 -9.80
N GLU A 94 -16.73 -7.85 -9.71
CA GLU A 94 -16.51 -8.60 -8.46
C GLU A 94 -15.05 -8.52 -8.00
N VAL A 95 -14.10 -8.69 -8.93
CA VAL A 95 -12.68 -8.46 -8.65
C VAL A 95 -12.46 -7.07 -8.09
N SER A 96 -13.08 -6.05 -8.69
CA SER A 96 -12.97 -4.66 -8.23
C SER A 96 -13.54 -4.46 -6.83
N ALA A 97 -14.67 -5.10 -6.51
CA ALA A 97 -15.25 -5.08 -5.18
C ALA A 97 -14.35 -5.76 -4.14
N ILE A 98 -13.77 -6.91 -4.50
CA ILE A 98 -12.82 -7.64 -3.63
C ILE A 98 -11.59 -6.81 -3.36
N VAL A 99 -10.96 -6.20 -4.39
CA VAL A 99 -9.80 -5.32 -4.20
C VAL A 99 -10.10 -4.24 -3.18
N LEU A 100 -11.22 -3.53 -3.31
CA LEU A 100 -11.60 -2.46 -2.39
C LEU A 100 -11.88 -2.99 -0.97
N LYS A 101 -12.48 -4.18 -0.86
CA LYS A 101 -12.79 -4.83 0.43
C LYS A 101 -11.54 -5.29 1.18
N ILE A 102 -10.56 -5.87 0.48
CA ILE A 102 -9.37 -6.48 1.12
C ILE A 102 -8.22 -5.49 1.33
N CYS A 103 -8.27 -4.30 0.72
CA CYS A 103 -7.26 -3.26 0.93
C CYS A 103 -7.27 -2.75 2.38
N LYS A 104 -6.20 -3.04 3.13
CA LYS A 104 -5.96 -2.55 4.49
C LYS A 104 -5.18 -1.24 4.50
N SER A 105 -4.54 -0.88 3.39
CA SER A 105 -3.81 0.38 3.25
C SER A 105 -3.75 0.88 1.81
N ASP A 106 -3.42 2.16 1.65
CA ASP A 106 -3.19 2.75 0.33
C ASP A 106 -2.03 2.07 -0.42
N LYS A 107 -0.97 1.64 0.28
CA LYS A 107 0.13 0.90 -0.37
C LYS A 107 -0.35 -0.41 -0.99
N GLU A 108 -1.29 -1.10 -0.35
CA GLU A 108 -1.89 -2.32 -0.90
C GLU A 108 -2.73 -2.04 -2.15
N PHE A 109 -3.49 -0.95 -2.16
CA PHE A 109 -4.19 -0.51 -3.37
C PHE A 109 -3.20 -0.19 -4.50
N PHE A 110 -2.10 0.50 -4.20
CA PHE A 110 -1.06 0.79 -5.18
C PHE A 110 -0.31 -0.48 -5.65
N ASN A 111 -0.21 -1.54 -4.84
CA ASN A 111 0.26 -2.85 -5.29
C ASN A 111 -0.65 -3.42 -6.39
N PHE A 112 -1.97 -3.36 -6.20
CA PHE A 112 -2.91 -3.77 -7.24
C PHE A 112 -2.72 -2.98 -8.53
N ILE A 113 -2.63 -1.64 -8.44
CA ILE A 113 -2.38 -0.79 -9.61
C ILE A 113 -1.06 -1.16 -10.29
N LYS A 114 0.02 -1.37 -9.53
CA LYS A 114 1.32 -1.82 -10.05
C LYS A 114 1.15 -3.11 -10.85
N TYR A 115 0.52 -4.14 -10.29
CA TYR A 115 0.41 -5.43 -10.96
C TYR A 115 -0.44 -5.36 -12.23
N VAL A 116 -1.58 -4.67 -12.20
CA VAL A 116 -2.34 -4.41 -13.42
C VAL A 116 -1.48 -3.68 -14.46
N SER A 117 -0.65 -2.74 -14.02
CA SER A 117 0.21 -1.94 -14.89
C SER A 117 1.37 -2.69 -15.51
N VAL A 118 1.88 -3.72 -14.84
CA VAL A 118 2.94 -4.59 -15.37
C VAL A 118 2.34 -5.65 -16.31
N LEU A 119 1.11 -6.10 -16.04
CA LEU A 119 0.44 -7.15 -16.82
C LEU A 119 -0.33 -6.62 -18.05
N LYS A 120 -0.64 -5.33 -18.11
CA LYS A 120 -1.37 -4.74 -19.26
C LYS A 120 -0.54 -4.84 -20.54
N VAL A 121 -1.22 -5.11 -21.65
CA VAL A 121 -0.64 -5.03 -23.01
C VAL A 121 -0.74 -3.60 -23.56
N ASN A 122 -1.84 -2.91 -23.25
CA ASN A 122 -2.08 -1.54 -23.69
C ASN A 122 -1.39 -0.52 -22.76
N LYS A 123 -1.02 0.64 -23.30
CA LYS A 123 -0.43 1.74 -22.51
C LYS A 123 -1.37 2.24 -21.41
N LYS A 124 -2.68 2.22 -21.65
CA LYS A 124 -3.73 2.71 -20.72
C LYS A 124 -4.23 1.62 -19.77
N LEU A 125 -4.64 2.01 -18.57
CA LEU A 125 -5.32 1.11 -17.64
C LEU A 125 -6.73 0.73 -18.15
N PRO A 126 -7.22 -0.49 -17.87
CA PRO A 126 -8.56 -0.91 -18.27
C PRO A 126 -9.67 -0.03 -17.67
N PRO A 127 -10.80 0.19 -18.37
CA PRO A 127 -11.91 1.00 -17.85
C PRO A 127 -12.43 0.53 -16.48
N THR A 128 -12.47 -0.78 -16.24
CA THR A 128 -12.84 -1.35 -14.93
C THR A 128 -11.92 -0.86 -13.82
N VAL A 129 -10.62 -0.83 -14.08
CA VAL A 129 -9.62 -0.37 -13.10
C VAL A 129 -9.76 1.13 -12.85
N ASN A 130 -10.06 1.93 -13.88
CA ASN A 130 -10.34 3.36 -13.70
C ASN A 130 -11.56 3.59 -12.78
N LYS A 131 -12.62 2.78 -12.93
CA LYS A 131 -13.79 2.81 -12.03
C LYS A 131 -13.41 2.39 -10.60
N THR A 132 -12.55 1.39 -10.44
CA THR A 132 -12.05 0.95 -9.12
C THR A 132 -11.23 2.04 -8.44
N ILE A 133 -10.35 2.72 -9.18
CA ILE A 133 -9.60 3.89 -8.70
C ILE A 133 -10.57 4.98 -8.24
N ARG A 134 -11.61 5.27 -9.03
CA ARG A 134 -12.64 6.25 -8.64
C ARG A 134 -13.28 5.88 -7.30
N LYS A 135 -13.77 4.64 -7.18
CA LYS A 135 -14.40 4.13 -5.95
C LYS A 135 -13.45 4.17 -4.74
N PHE A 136 -12.18 3.84 -4.92
CA PHE A 136 -11.16 3.89 -3.87
C PHE A 136 -10.99 5.29 -3.29
N TYR A 137 -10.99 6.31 -4.13
CA TYR A 137 -10.92 7.69 -3.66
C TYR A 137 -12.26 8.20 -3.16
N ASP A 138 -13.38 7.80 -3.77
CA ASP A 138 -14.73 8.19 -3.34
C ASP A 138 -15.03 7.73 -1.91
N SER A 139 -14.54 6.55 -1.50
CA SER A 139 -14.73 6.02 -0.15
C SER A 139 -13.93 6.74 0.95
N LYS A 140 -12.96 7.59 0.61
CA LYS A 140 -12.15 8.32 1.60
C LYS A 140 -12.84 9.62 2.03
N SER A 141 -12.80 9.93 3.32
CA SER A 141 -13.12 11.28 3.81
C SER A 141 -12.09 12.31 3.31
N PRO A 142 -12.39 13.62 3.36
CA PRO A 142 -11.40 14.67 3.06
C PRO A 142 -10.10 14.49 3.88
N GLN A 143 -10.22 14.23 5.18
CA GLN A 143 -9.12 14.02 6.10
C GLN A 143 -8.32 12.77 5.75
N ASP A 144 -8.99 11.65 5.47
CA ASP A 144 -8.31 10.40 5.11
C ASP A 144 -7.51 10.57 3.82
N LEU A 145 -8.06 11.27 2.83
CA LEU A 145 -7.36 11.55 1.59
C LEU A 145 -6.13 12.44 1.82
N ALA A 146 -6.27 13.48 2.64
CA ALA A 146 -5.15 14.35 3.01
C ALA A 146 -4.05 13.59 3.75
N ASN A 147 -4.43 12.78 4.74
CA ASN A 147 -3.51 11.93 5.51
C ASN A 147 -2.84 10.88 4.62
N SER A 148 -3.55 10.31 3.66
CA SER A 148 -3.01 9.36 2.69
C SER A 148 -1.90 10.01 1.84
N PHE A 149 -2.17 11.20 1.29
CA PHE A 149 -1.18 11.97 0.54
C PHE A 149 -0.01 12.45 1.42
N ALA A 150 -0.28 12.80 2.68
CA ALA A 150 0.75 13.21 3.64
C ALA A 150 1.73 12.07 3.94
N LYS A 151 1.24 10.82 4.00
CA LYS A 151 2.07 9.61 4.18
C LYS A 151 2.97 9.33 2.99
N PHE A 152 2.46 9.44 1.77
CA PHE A 152 3.28 9.34 0.56
C PHE A 152 2.58 9.97 -0.65
N THR A 153 3.36 10.57 -1.56
CA THR A 153 2.83 11.16 -2.78
C THR A 153 2.72 10.14 -3.92
N SER A 154 3.60 9.12 -3.89
CA SER A 154 3.69 8.06 -4.88
C SER A 154 4.18 6.75 -4.27
N TYR A 155 3.81 5.66 -4.93
CA TYR A 155 4.25 4.31 -4.60
C TYR A 155 4.27 3.47 -5.88
N HIS A 156 5.29 2.62 -6.06
CA HIS A 156 5.48 1.83 -7.29
C HIS A 156 5.34 2.64 -8.60
N SER A 157 5.94 3.84 -8.63
CA SER A 157 5.91 4.76 -9.77
C SER A 157 4.53 5.31 -10.15
N TRP A 158 3.51 5.06 -9.33
CA TRP A 158 2.20 5.69 -9.43
C TRP A 158 2.07 6.77 -8.37
N SER A 159 1.54 7.94 -8.73
CA SER A 159 1.21 8.99 -7.75
C SER A 159 -0.29 9.08 -7.50
N HIS A 160 -0.67 9.62 -6.33
CA HIS A 160 -2.08 9.98 -6.07
C HIS A 160 -2.63 10.90 -7.17
N LYS A 161 -1.80 11.83 -7.66
CA LYS A 161 -2.15 12.74 -8.76
C LYS A 161 -2.48 11.98 -10.05
N ASP A 162 -1.71 10.96 -10.40
CA ASP A 162 -1.95 10.15 -11.60
C ASP A 162 -3.24 9.36 -11.48
N LEU A 163 -3.45 8.69 -10.34
CA LEU A 163 -4.64 7.87 -10.12
C LEU A 163 -5.91 8.73 -10.07
N ILE A 164 -5.90 9.88 -9.40
CA ILE A 164 -7.03 10.82 -9.39
C ILE A 164 -7.39 11.26 -10.82
N LYS A 165 -6.40 11.55 -11.66
CA LYS A 165 -6.63 11.91 -13.07
C LYS A 165 -7.21 10.76 -13.87
N ILE A 166 -6.65 9.56 -13.75
CA ILE A 166 -7.08 8.37 -14.50
C ILE A 166 -8.47 7.91 -14.08
N GLY A 167 -8.78 7.94 -12.79
CA GLY A 167 -10.09 7.60 -12.25
C GLY A 167 -11.14 8.68 -12.46
N HIS A 168 -10.77 9.85 -13.01
CA HIS A 168 -11.63 11.03 -13.12
C HIS A 168 -12.35 11.33 -11.79
N VAL A 169 -11.61 11.28 -10.69
CA VAL A 169 -12.16 11.47 -9.34
C VAL A 169 -12.69 12.91 -9.20
N LYS A 170 -13.94 13.02 -8.76
CA LYS A 170 -14.64 14.29 -8.50
C LYS A 170 -15.35 14.14 -7.16
N SER A 171 -15.39 15.21 -6.36
CA SER A 171 -16.24 15.25 -5.16
C SER A 171 -17.34 16.30 -5.31
N ASN A 172 -18.47 16.05 -4.66
CA ASN A 172 -19.52 17.04 -4.48
C ASN A 172 -19.34 17.83 -3.16
N THR A 173 -18.47 17.35 -2.26
CA THR A 173 -18.18 18.03 -0.99
C THR A 173 -17.09 19.10 -1.18
N PRO A 174 -17.30 20.34 -0.72
CA PRO A 174 -16.30 21.40 -0.82
C PRO A 174 -14.92 21.00 -0.26
N LEU A 175 -14.86 20.42 0.94
CA LEU A 175 -13.62 20.04 1.61
C LEU A 175 -12.78 19.02 0.83
N LYS A 176 -13.39 17.94 0.32
CA LYS A 176 -12.67 16.95 -0.49
C LYS A 176 -12.18 17.54 -1.82
N ASN A 177 -12.92 18.49 -2.40
CA ASN A 177 -12.48 19.21 -3.59
C ASN A 177 -11.26 20.08 -3.32
N VAL A 178 -11.14 20.69 -2.14
CA VAL A 178 -9.91 21.39 -1.72
C VAL A 178 -8.72 20.43 -1.75
N VAL A 179 -8.86 19.24 -1.16
CA VAL A 179 -7.79 18.22 -1.15
C VAL A 179 -7.42 17.77 -2.56
N ILE A 180 -8.41 17.41 -3.39
CA ILE A 180 -8.19 16.97 -4.76
C ILE A 180 -7.49 18.07 -5.57
N ASN A 181 -7.95 19.32 -5.47
CA ASN A 181 -7.36 20.46 -6.17
C ASN A 181 -5.92 20.73 -5.72
N TYR A 182 -5.63 20.59 -4.43
CA TYR A 182 -4.28 20.69 -3.91
C TYR A 182 -3.37 19.59 -4.46
N ILE A 183 -3.83 18.34 -4.48
CA ILE A 183 -3.05 17.21 -5.01
C ILE A 183 -2.76 17.40 -6.52
N LEU A 184 -3.76 17.84 -7.29
CA LEU A 184 -3.66 18.00 -8.74
C LEU A 184 -2.84 19.23 -9.16
N PHE A 185 -3.09 20.38 -8.52
CA PHE A 185 -2.69 21.69 -9.00
C PHE A 185 -1.93 22.54 -7.97
N LYS A 186 -1.78 22.08 -6.72
CA LYS A 186 -1.21 22.86 -5.60
C LYS A 186 -1.96 24.17 -5.34
N LYS A 187 -3.23 24.23 -5.73
CA LYS A 187 -4.10 25.39 -5.47
C LYS A 187 -4.63 25.31 -4.04
N THR A 188 -4.56 26.43 -3.33
CA THR A 188 -5.19 26.62 -2.04
C THR A 188 -6.35 27.60 -2.22
N ASN A 189 -7.54 27.21 -1.81
CA ASN A 189 -8.65 28.15 -1.68
C ASN A 189 -8.50 28.79 -0.29
N ASP A 190 -7.58 29.74 -0.17
CA ASP A 190 -7.36 30.49 1.08
C ASP A 190 -8.45 31.57 1.31
N LYS A 191 -9.38 31.70 0.36
CA LYS A 191 -10.57 32.55 0.44
C LYS A 191 -11.70 31.72 1.05
N ASP A 192 -12.28 32.28 2.10
CA ASP A 192 -13.36 31.76 2.95
C ASP A 192 -12.90 31.07 4.24
N GLY A 193 -13.38 31.61 5.37
CA GLY A 193 -12.95 31.36 6.74
C GLY A 193 -13.26 29.97 7.31
N ASP A 194 -13.26 28.92 6.50
CA ASP A 194 -13.46 27.55 6.95
C ASP A 194 -12.19 27.02 7.64
N SER A 195 -12.26 26.93 8.97
CA SER A 195 -11.18 26.41 9.82
C SER A 195 -10.78 24.96 9.46
N GLU A 196 -11.73 24.14 9.01
CA GLU A 196 -11.48 22.75 8.66
C GLU A 196 -10.70 22.63 7.35
N ALA A 197 -11.09 23.41 6.34
CA ALA A 197 -10.36 23.50 5.08
C ALA A 197 -8.90 23.96 5.29
N LYS A 198 -8.69 24.94 6.18
CA LYS A 198 -7.34 25.43 6.56
C LYS A 198 -6.51 24.35 7.21
N ASN A 199 -7.06 23.61 8.18
CA ASN A 199 -6.36 22.52 8.85
C ASN A 199 -5.95 21.40 7.86
N ILE A 200 -6.85 21.05 6.94
CA ILE A 200 -6.56 20.05 5.90
C ILE A 200 -5.44 20.52 4.96
N VAL A 201 -5.48 21.77 4.51
CA VAL A 201 -4.44 22.35 3.66
C VAL A 201 -3.11 22.45 4.40
N ASP A 202 -3.15 22.75 5.69
CA ASP A 202 -1.96 22.82 6.55
C ASP A 202 -1.28 21.44 6.67
N VAL A 203 -2.02 20.36 6.92
CA VAL A 203 -1.50 18.99 6.88
C VAL A 203 -0.78 18.70 5.55
N LEU A 204 -1.39 19.07 4.44
CA LEU A 204 -0.80 18.88 3.11
C LEU A 204 0.50 19.68 2.94
N LYS A 205 0.50 20.98 3.30
CA LYS A 205 1.68 21.84 3.25
C LYS A 205 2.81 21.32 4.15
N LYS A 206 2.52 21.00 5.42
CA LYS A 206 3.48 20.44 6.38
C LYS A 206 4.11 19.16 5.86
N SER A 207 3.32 18.27 5.26
CA SER A 207 3.85 17.03 4.69
C SER A 207 4.82 17.28 3.52
N GLU A 208 4.59 18.33 2.72
CA GLU A 208 5.54 18.74 1.67
C GLU A 208 6.80 19.38 2.23
N THR A 209 6.66 20.24 3.24
CA THR A 209 7.79 20.82 3.97
C THR A 209 8.67 19.73 4.54
N LEU A 210 8.09 18.70 5.18
CA LEU A 210 8.84 17.57 5.75
C LEU A 210 9.67 16.80 4.71
N ARG A 211 9.17 16.71 3.48
CA ARG A 211 9.84 16.02 2.36
C ARG A 211 10.97 16.84 1.72
N LYS A 212 11.08 18.14 2.03
CA LYS A 212 12.01 19.09 1.38
C LYS A 212 12.97 19.78 2.34
N THR A 213 12.57 19.98 3.60
CA THR A 213 13.38 20.68 4.59
C THR A 213 14.68 19.93 4.86
N LYS A 214 15.77 20.68 5.02
CA LYS A 214 17.08 20.18 5.43
C LYS A 214 17.43 20.56 6.87
N ASP A 215 16.50 21.19 7.57
CA ASP A 215 16.66 21.59 8.97
C ASP A 215 15.85 20.66 9.88
N HIS A 216 16.56 19.94 10.75
CA HIS A 216 15.96 19.05 11.75
C HIS A 216 15.05 19.81 12.75
N LYS A 217 15.33 21.08 13.06
CA LYS A 217 14.51 21.90 13.97
C LYS A 217 13.13 22.20 13.40
N VAL A 218 13.04 22.29 12.08
CA VAL A 218 11.75 22.42 11.35
C VAL A 218 11.07 21.06 11.21
N ALA A 219 11.85 20.00 10.94
CA ALA A 219 11.29 18.67 10.70
C ALA A 219 10.68 18.03 11.96
N VAL A 220 11.34 18.12 13.11
CA VAL A 220 10.93 17.43 14.36
C VAL A 220 9.51 17.81 14.82
N PRO A 221 9.12 19.11 14.88
CA PRO A 221 7.75 19.49 15.23
C PRO A 221 6.72 18.93 14.23
N ILE A 222 7.02 18.98 12.93
CA ILE A 222 6.13 18.44 11.89
C ILE A 222 5.98 16.93 12.00
N ILE A 223 7.05 16.21 12.36
CA ILE A 223 7.02 14.76 12.60
C ILE A 223 6.06 14.42 13.73
N ALA A 224 6.13 15.14 14.84
CA ALA A 224 5.26 14.91 15.99
C ALA A 224 3.78 15.15 15.64
N GLU A 225 3.49 16.25 14.93
CA GLU A 225 2.13 16.61 14.55
C GLU A 225 1.52 15.64 13.55
N LEU A 226 2.26 15.29 12.49
CA LEU A 226 1.78 14.39 11.44
C LEU A 226 1.89 12.91 11.81
N LYS A 227 2.45 12.59 12.99
CA LYS A 227 2.86 11.23 13.39
C LYS A 227 3.67 10.55 12.28
N ALA A 228 4.60 11.29 11.71
CA ALA A 228 5.33 10.87 10.51
C ALA A 228 6.38 9.80 10.83
N THR A 229 6.65 8.96 9.84
CA THR A 229 7.72 7.95 9.89
C THR A 229 8.94 8.40 9.09
N ILE A 230 10.06 7.68 9.24
CA ILE A 230 11.32 7.97 8.53
C ILE A 230 11.18 8.05 7.00
N ASN A 231 10.17 7.36 6.44
CA ASN A 231 9.93 7.33 4.99
C ASN A 231 9.43 8.66 4.43
N GLN A 232 8.77 9.48 5.26
CA GLN A 232 8.26 10.80 4.89
C GLN A 232 9.30 11.90 4.99
N VAL A 233 10.37 11.66 5.75
CA VAL A 233 11.43 12.64 6.00
C VAL A 233 12.40 12.69 4.84
N GLU A 234 12.82 13.91 4.50
CA GLU A 234 13.87 14.20 3.53
C GLU A 234 15.14 13.36 3.80
N PRO A 235 15.76 12.74 2.76
CA PRO A 235 16.85 11.79 2.96
C PRO A 235 18.11 12.31 3.67
N SER A 236 18.50 13.57 3.47
CA SER A 236 19.67 14.18 4.12
C SER A 236 19.52 14.26 5.65
N LEU A 237 18.28 14.44 6.13
CA LEU A 237 17.95 14.47 7.55
C LEU A 237 17.96 13.09 8.23
N ARG A 238 18.04 11.98 7.47
CA ARG A 238 18.04 10.61 8.04
C ARG A 238 19.36 10.24 8.73
N LYS A 239 20.30 11.18 8.84
CA LYS A 239 21.55 11.11 9.61
C LYS A 239 21.47 11.89 10.94
N SER A 240 20.35 12.53 11.27
CA SER A 240 20.16 13.26 12.53
C SER A 240 19.56 12.34 13.59
N ALA A 241 20.17 12.30 14.78
CA ALA A 241 19.64 11.54 15.91
C ALA A 241 18.30 12.11 16.41
N GLU A 242 18.14 13.44 16.37
CA GLU A 242 16.92 14.14 16.77
C GLU A 242 15.73 13.74 15.89
N VAL A 243 15.96 13.61 14.57
CA VAL A 243 14.95 13.13 13.63
C VAL A 243 14.56 11.69 13.93
N TRP A 244 15.53 10.82 14.24
CA TRP A 244 15.24 9.44 14.62
C TRP A 244 14.43 9.34 15.91
N ASN A 245 14.79 10.11 16.93
CA ASN A 245 14.04 10.17 18.19
C ASN A 245 12.59 10.63 17.98
N ALA A 246 12.35 11.53 17.02
CA ALA A 246 11.00 12.00 16.70
C ALA A 246 10.16 10.97 15.93
N VAL A 247 10.75 10.18 15.03
CA VAL A 247 9.99 9.21 14.21
C VAL A 247 9.78 7.86 14.89
N LEU A 248 10.70 7.41 15.75
CA LEU A 248 10.66 6.08 16.37
C LEU A 248 9.34 5.78 17.11
N PRO A 249 8.77 6.70 17.92
CA PRO A 249 7.49 6.46 18.60
C PRO A 249 6.34 6.12 17.64
N ASN A 250 6.36 6.71 16.43
CA ASN A 250 5.32 6.58 15.42
C ASN A 250 5.48 5.33 14.54
N MET A 251 6.62 4.65 14.61
CA MET A 251 6.90 3.48 13.78
C MET A 251 6.25 2.21 14.36
N SER A 252 5.83 1.33 13.46
CA SER A 252 5.43 -0.03 13.81
C SER A 252 6.63 -0.88 14.22
N LEU A 253 6.38 -1.98 14.95
CA LEU A 253 7.43 -2.92 15.35
C LEU A 253 8.24 -3.44 14.16
N SER A 254 7.55 -3.82 13.08
CA SER A 254 8.20 -4.29 11.85
C SER A 254 9.11 -3.21 11.23
N GLU A 255 8.69 -1.95 11.25
CA GLU A 255 9.51 -0.86 10.71
C GLU A 255 10.75 -0.60 11.57
N VAL A 256 10.62 -0.66 12.91
CA VAL A 256 11.77 -0.51 13.82
C VAL A 256 12.78 -1.63 13.62
N LEU A 257 12.33 -2.88 13.56
CA LEU A 257 13.22 -4.04 13.32
C LEU A 257 14.01 -3.90 12.02
N GLN A 258 13.37 -3.41 10.94
CA GLN A 258 14.03 -3.19 9.65
C GLN A 258 15.05 -2.05 9.67
N THR A 259 14.93 -1.09 10.59
CA THR A 259 15.86 0.06 10.68
C THR A 259 17.02 -0.16 11.63
N LEU A 260 16.99 -1.17 12.51
CA LEU A 260 18.07 -1.46 13.47
C LEU A 260 19.48 -1.53 12.83
N PRO A 261 19.71 -2.23 11.71
CA PRO A 261 21.04 -2.27 11.10
C PRO A 261 21.53 -0.88 10.66
N LYS A 262 20.61 -0.01 10.26
CA LYS A 262 20.92 1.37 9.87
C LYS A 262 21.25 2.24 11.08
N LEU A 263 20.47 2.11 12.16
CA LEU A 263 20.72 2.83 13.42
C LEU A 263 22.07 2.43 14.04
N TYR A 264 22.43 1.14 13.95
CA TYR A 264 23.75 0.66 14.35
C TYR A 264 24.87 1.32 13.52
N LYS A 265 24.74 1.30 12.19
CA LYS A 265 25.73 1.93 11.28
C LYS A 265 25.88 3.44 11.49
N LEU A 266 24.83 4.12 11.91
CA LEU A 266 24.85 5.55 12.26
C LEU A 266 25.40 5.81 13.67
N GLY A 267 25.64 4.77 14.46
CA GLY A 267 26.15 4.89 15.83
C GLY A 267 25.12 5.40 16.83
N PHE A 268 23.82 5.23 16.56
CA PHE A 268 22.73 5.66 17.46
C PHE A 268 22.34 4.61 18.49
N LEU A 269 22.77 3.35 18.30
CA LEU A 269 22.57 2.27 19.28
C LEU A 269 23.70 2.26 20.31
N LYS A 270 23.82 3.33 21.08
CA LYS A 270 24.79 3.46 22.18
C LYS A 270 24.08 3.38 23.52
N LYS A 271 24.81 2.90 24.54
CA LYS A 271 24.33 2.89 25.92
C LYS A 271 23.94 4.30 26.37
N ASP A 272 22.87 4.37 27.14
CA ASP A 272 22.40 5.58 27.83
C ASP A 272 22.02 6.73 26.88
N THR A 273 21.54 6.39 25.67
CA THR A 273 21.04 7.37 24.71
C THR A 273 19.51 7.39 24.65
N PRO A 274 18.88 8.54 24.33
CA PRO A 274 17.43 8.61 24.13
C PRO A 274 16.94 7.63 23.06
N THR A 275 17.72 7.45 21.99
CA THR A 275 17.40 6.52 20.90
C THR A 275 17.32 5.08 21.41
N GLN A 276 18.25 4.65 22.25
CA GLN A 276 18.23 3.32 22.86
C GLN A 276 16.97 3.13 23.72
N ALA A 277 16.63 4.11 24.56
CA ALA A 277 15.44 4.05 25.42
C ALA A 277 14.16 3.88 24.61
N LEU A 278 13.98 4.68 23.55
CA LEU A 278 12.81 4.62 22.66
C LEU A 278 12.69 3.29 21.91
N ILE A 279 13.82 2.71 21.49
CA ILE A 279 13.85 1.40 20.84
C ILE A 279 13.45 0.32 21.85
N ASN A 280 14.03 0.32 23.04
CA ASN A 280 13.69 -0.64 24.08
C ASN A 280 12.20 -0.58 24.40
N GLU A 281 11.66 0.63 24.63
CA GLU A 281 10.24 0.85 24.87
C GLU A 281 9.38 0.28 23.74
N THR A 282 9.76 0.53 22.49
CA THR A 282 9.00 0.04 21.33
C THR A 282 9.07 -1.49 21.19
N LEU A 283 10.22 -2.10 21.46
CA LEU A 283 10.43 -3.54 21.36
C LEU A 283 9.79 -4.33 22.51
N THR A 284 9.71 -3.74 23.71
CA THR A 284 9.11 -4.39 24.89
C THR A 284 7.63 -4.05 25.09
N ASN A 285 7.04 -3.20 24.25
CA ASN A 285 5.63 -2.85 24.32
C ASN A 285 4.76 -4.04 23.90
N VAL A 286 4.11 -4.68 24.87
CA VAL A 286 3.26 -5.87 24.69
C VAL A 286 2.12 -5.64 23.70
N GLU A 287 1.55 -4.43 23.65
CA GLU A 287 0.48 -4.09 22.71
C GLU A 287 0.99 -4.05 21.27
N LYS A 288 2.20 -3.49 21.04
CA LYS A 288 2.84 -3.46 19.72
C LYS A 288 3.33 -4.83 19.26
N VAL A 289 3.67 -5.73 20.19
CA VAL A 289 4.18 -7.09 19.89
C VAL A 289 3.06 -8.07 19.51
N LYS A 290 1.84 -7.90 20.02
CA LYS A 290 0.70 -8.80 19.73
C LYS A 290 0.01 -8.55 18.38
N ALA A 291 0.32 -7.44 17.71
CA ALA A 291 -0.38 -6.96 16.50
C ALA A 291 0.01 -7.75 15.23
#